data_AF-A0A948VPE2-F1
#
_entry.id   AF-A0A948VPE2-F1
#
_cell.length_a   1.000
_cell.length_b   1.000
_cell.length_c   1.000
_cell.angle_alpha   90.00
_cell.angle_beta   90.00
_cell.angle_gamma   90.00
#
_symmetry.space_group_name_H-M   'P 1'
#
loop_
_entity.id
_entity.type
_entity.pdbx_description
1 polymer ?
#
loop_
_entity_poly.entity_id
_entity_poly.type
_entity_poly.pdbx_seq_one_letter_code
_entity_poly.pdbx_strand_id
1 'polypeptide(L)'
;MDSGYKSLPFYKQAEIIYDFTIAFTEKYIDKKSRTKDQMEQAARSGKQNIAEGYLQKSLEGRLKLLGVARGSLEELLNDYQDFLRQRGFELWQKDSKEA
;
A
#
# COMPACT_ATOMS: atom_id res chain seq x y z
N MET A 1 15.98 19.18 6.17
CA MET A 1 15.21 18.74 4.99
C MET A 1 15.47 17.26 4.85
N ASP A 2 14.43 16.44 4.80
CA ASP A 2 14.60 15.01 4.54
C ASP A 2 15.39 14.84 3.24
N SER A 3 16.53 14.16 3.30
CA SER A 3 17.32 13.79 2.14
C SER A 3 17.12 12.31 1.83
N GLY A 4 17.03 11.96 0.54
CA GLY A 4 16.91 10.56 0.10
C GLY A 4 15.47 10.13 -0.19
N TYR A 5 15.22 8.82 -0.26
CA TYR A 5 13.91 8.29 -0.67
C TYR A 5 12.74 8.78 0.19
N LYS A 6 12.98 9.13 1.46
CA LYS A 6 11.96 9.65 2.39
C LYS A 6 11.37 10.99 1.96
N SER A 7 12.07 11.76 1.12
CA SER A 7 11.55 13.02 0.60
C SER A 7 10.66 12.83 -0.64
N LEU A 8 10.64 11.64 -1.24
CA LEU A 8 9.89 11.36 -2.46
C LEU A 8 8.39 11.36 -2.17
N PRO A 9 7.56 12.10 -2.94
CA PRO A 9 6.12 12.15 -2.72
C PRO A 9 5.47 10.76 -2.69
N PHE A 10 5.89 9.86 -3.58
CA PHE A 10 5.33 8.52 -3.66
C PHE A 10 5.77 7.59 -2.51
N TYR A 11 6.93 7.83 -1.89
CA TYR A 11 7.31 7.12 -0.67
C TYR A 11 6.44 7.58 0.50
N LYS A 12 6.24 8.89 0.65
CA LYS A 12 5.36 9.45 1.69
C LYS A 12 3.93 8.93 1.54
N GLN A 13 3.42 8.85 0.32
CA GLN A 13 2.11 8.28 0.05
C GLN A 13 2.04 6.79 0.43
N ALA A 14 3.05 6.00 0.07
CA ALA A 14 3.12 4.58 0.45
C ALA A 14 3.24 4.38 1.97
N GLU A 15 3.89 5.31 2.67
CA GLU A 15 3.95 5.32 4.13
C GLU A 15 2.59 5.59 4.77
N ILE A 16 1.86 6.59 4.29
CA ILE A 16 0.49 6.88 4.75
C ILE A 16 -0.42 5.67 4.50
N ILE A 17 -0.32 5.04 3.31
CA ILE A 17 -1.09 3.83 2.97
C ILE A 17 -0.74 2.69 3.94
N TYR A 18 0.53 2.50 4.27
CA TYR A 18 0.96 1.47 5.21
C TYR A 18 0.36 1.70 6.62
N ASP A 19 0.51 2.90 7.17
CA ASP A 19 0.02 3.21 8.51
C ASP A 19 -1.51 3.12 8.58
N PHE A 20 -2.20 3.60 7.54
CA PHE A 20 -3.65 3.43 7.41
C PHE A 20 -4.05 1.95 7.36
N THR A 21 -3.32 1.13 6.61
CA THR A 21 -3.62 -0.30 6.46
C THR A 21 -3.50 -1.03 7.79
N ILE A 22 -2.48 -0.73 8.59
CA ILE A 22 -2.32 -1.30 9.93
C ILE A 22 -3.52 -0.95 10.83
N ALA A 23 -3.93 0.32 10.84
CA ALA A 23 -5.09 0.76 11.62
C ALA A 23 -6.40 0.13 11.12
N PHE A 24 -6.56 0.01 9.80
CA PHE A 24 -7.73 -0.59 9.17
C PHE A 24 -7.85 -2.08 9.51
N THR A 25 -6.76 -2.86 9.34
CA THR A 25 -6.78 -4.30 9.59
C THR A 25 -6.92 -4.62 11.07
N GLU A 26 -6.42 -3.77 11.98
CA GLU A 26 -6.65 -3.90 13.41
C GLU A 26 -8.13 -3.72 13.78
N LYS A 27 -8.82 -2.78 13.12
CA LYS A 27 -10.19 -2.41 13.46
C LYS A 27 -11.26 -3.26 12.77
N TYR A 28 -11.04 -3.64 11.50
CA TYR A 28 -12.10 -4.17 10.65
C TYR A 28 -11.89 -5.61 10.19
N ILE A 29 -10.68 -6.17 10.36
CA ILE A 29 -10.36 -7.53 9.94
C ILE A 29 -10.12 -8.40 11.18
N ASP A 30 -10.62 -9.63 11.13
CA ASP A 30 -10.39 -10.60 12.20
C ASP A 30 -8.88 -10.81 12.40
N LYS A 31 -8.42 -10.79 13.66
CA LYS A 31 -6.99 -10.85 14.01
C LYS A 31 -6.31 -12.15 13.60
N LYS A 32 -7.06 -13.23 13.36
CA LYS A 32 -6.57 -14.54 12.91
C LYS A 32 -6.78 -14.76 11.41
N SER A 33 -7.37 -13.79 10.71
CA SER A 33 -7.63 -13.91 9.28
C SER A 33 -6.34 -13.79 8.48
N ARG A 34 -6.19 -14.68 7.50
CA ARG A 34 -5.11 -14.60 6.51
C ARG A 34 -5.14 -13.29 5.71
N THR A 35 -6.32 -12.72 5.52
CA THR A 35 -6.51 -11.42 4.84
C THR A 35 -5.79 -10.29 5.56
N LYS A 36 -5.76 -10.31 6.91
CA LYS A 36 -5.03 -9.31 7.69
C LYS A 36 -3.54 -9.34 7.32
N ASP A 37 -2.93 -10.52 7.40
CA ASP A 37 -1.52 -10.69 7.05
C ASP A 37 -1.22 -10.26 5.61
N GLN A 38 -2.11 -10.61 4.67
CA GLN A 38 -1.94 -10.29 3.26
C GLN A 38 -1.94 -8.77 3.02
N MET A 39 -2.93 -8.05 3.55
CA MET A 39 -3.02 -6.60 3.41
C MET A 39 -1.81 -5.90 4.06
N GLU A 40 -1.43 -6.29 5.27
CA GLU A 40 -0.29 -5.68 5.98
C GLU A 40 1.02 -5.93 5.25
N GLN A 41 1.22 -7.14 4.71
CA GLN A 41 2.41 -7.48 3.94
C GLN A 41 2.45 -6.77 2.60
N ALA A 42 1.34 -6.65 1.88
CA ALA A 42 1.25 -5.93 0.62
C ALA A 42 1.60 -4.44 0.80
N ALA A 43 1.01 -3.80 1.81
CA ALA A 43 1.30 -2.41 2.16
C ALA A 43 2.77 -2.20 2.55
N ARG A 44 3.32 -3.09 3.40
CA ARG A 44 4.73 -3.07 3.79
C ARG A 44 5.66 -3.25 2.58
N SER A 45 5.37 -4.23 1.73
CA SER A 45 6.13 -4.55 0.52
C SER A 45 6.17 -3.36 -0.44
N GLY A 46 5.04 -2.71 -0.68
CA GLY A 46 4.94 -1.51 -1.50
C GLY A 46 5.91 -0.41 -1.05
N LYS A 47 5.90 -0.08 0.25
CA LYS A 47 6.79 0.93 0.83
C LYS A 47 8.28 0.53 0.77
N GLN A 48 8.60 -0.72 1.14
CA GLN A 48 9.99 -1.18 1.21
C GLN A 48 10.64 -1.24 -0.18
N ASN A 49 9.94 -1.75 -1.19
CA ASN A 49 10.47 -1.84 -2.55
C ASN A 49 10.75 -0.46 -3.17
N ILE A 50 10.03 0.60 -2.78
CA ILE A 50 10.37 1.98 -3.15
C ILE A 50 11.73 2.39 -2.56
N ALA A 51 11.94 2.16 -1.27
CA ALA A 51 13.19 2.50 -0.60
C ALA A 51 14.36 1.69 -1.16
N GLU A 52 14.18 0.38 -1.35
CA GLU A 52 15.18 -0.50 -1.94
C GLU A 52 15.50 -0.10 -3.40
N GLY A 53 14.48 0.23 -4.20
CA GLY A 53 14.63 0.71 -5.57
C GLY A 53 15.43 2.00 -5.68
N TYR A 54 15.22 2.94 -4.76
CA TYR A 54 16.00 4.17 -4.69
C TYR A 54 17.50 3.91 -4.46
N LEU A 55 17.82 2.90 -3.65
CA LEU A 55 19.20 2.53 -3.31
C LEU A 55 19.91 1.74 -4.43
N GLN A 56 19.19 1.28 -5.46
CA GLN A 56 19.79 0.57 -6.59
C GLN A 56 20.69 1.47 -7.43
N LYS A 57 21.87 0.94 -7.77
CA LYS A 57 22.85 1.59 -8.65
C LYS A 57 22.46 1.50 -10.13
N SER A 58 21.84 0.40 -10.55
CA SER A 58 21.41 0.20 -11.94
C SER A 58 19.98 0.68 -12.16
N LEU A 59 19.70 1.18 -13.36
CA LEU A 59 18.35 1.55 -13.78
C LEU A 59 17.43 0.33 -13.81
N GLU A 60 17.92 -0.80 -14.30
CA GLU A 60 17.17 -2.06 -14.36
C GLU A 60 16.69 -2.52 -12.98
N GLY A 61 17.59 -2.53 -11.98
CA GLY A 61 17.24 -2.93 -10.61
C GLY A 61 16.22 -1.97 -9.99
N ARG A 62 16.36 -0.66 -10.23
CA ARG A 62 15.40 0.35 -9.79
C ARG A 62 14.03 0.11 -10.40
N LEU A 63 13.95 -0.07 -11.72
CA LEU A 63 12.68 -0.30 -12.42
C LEU A 63 12.00 -1.59 -11.96
N LYS A 64 12.77 -2.65 -11.75
CA LYS A 64 12.25 -3.92 -11.22
C LYS A 64 11.58 -3.74 -9.86
N LEU A 65 12.25 -3.11 -8.90
CA LEU A 65 11.70 -2.92 -7.56
C LEU A 65 10.52 -1.94 -7.55
N LEU A 66 10.54 -0.90 -8.38
CA LEU A 66 9.35 -0.04 -8.57
C LEU A 66 8.17 -0.82 -9.17
N GLY A 67 8.43 -1.79 -10.05
CA GLY A 67 7.41 -2.72 -10.57
C GLY A 67 6.81 -3.59 -9.47
N VAL A 68 7.64 -4.15 -8.59
CA VAL A 68 7.17 -4.92 -7.41
C VAL A 68 6.35 -4.03 -6.47
N ALA A 69 6.83 -2.81 -6.18
CA ALA A 69 6.11 -1.87 -5.33
C ALA A 69 4.71 -1.56 -5.87
N ARG A 70 4.61 -1.31 -7.19
CA ARG A 70 3.33 -1.08 -7.86
C ARG A 70 2.42 -2.31 -7.77
N GLY A 71 2.94 -3.50 -8.02
CA GLY A 71 2.19 -4.74 -7.91
C GLY A 71 1.61 -4.95 -6.50
N SER A 72 2.42 -4.77 -5.45
CA SER A 72 1.95 -4.91 -4.07
C SER A 72 0.89 -3.87 -3.68
N LEU A 73 0.98 -2.63 -4.19
CA LEU A 73 -0.05 -1.62 -3.92
C LEU A 73 -1.35 -1.88 -4.69
N GLU A 74 -1.27 -2.48 -5.88
CA GLU A 74 -2.44 -2.92 -6.66
C GLU A 74 -3.15 -4.09 -5.96
N GLU A 75 -2.40 -5.08 -5.47
CA GLU A 75 -2.94 -6.18 -4.65
C GLU A 75 -3.68 -5.64 -3.43
N LEU A 76 -3.07 -4.70 -2.70
CA LEU A 76 -3.68 -4.06 -1.54
C LEU A 76 -4.97 -3.31 -1.91
N LEU A 77 -5.01 -2.59 -3.03
CA LEU A 77 -6.21 -1.91 -3.50
C LEU A 77 -7.35 -2.91 -3.76
N ASN A 78 -7.03 -4.03 -4.40
CA ASN A 78 -8.01 -5.10 -4.64
C ASN A 78 -8.53 -5.69 -3.32
N ASP A 79 -7.67 -5.88 -2.31
CA ASP A 79 -8.11 -6.35 -0.99
C ASP A 79 -9.10 -5.37 -0.31
N TYR A 80 -8.89 -4.06 -0.43
CA TYR A 80 -9.85 -3.06 0.05
C TYR A 80 -11.18 -3.13 -0.69
N GLN A 81 -11.14 -3.24 -2.03
CA GLN A 81 -12.34 -3.35 -2.86
C GLN A 81 -13.12 -4.62 -2.54
N ASP A 82 -12.42 -5.74 -2.33
CA ASP A 82 -13.02 -7.01 -1.94
C ASP A 82 -13.65 -6.93 -0.55
N PHE A 83 -13.00 -6.28 0.41
CA PHE A 83 -13.59 -6.03 1.72
C PHE A 83 -14.93 -5.29 1.63
N LEU A 84 -15.00 -4.24 0.82
CA LEU A 84 -16.23 -3.46 0.62
C LEU A 84 -17.30 -4.31 -0.07
N ARG A 85 -16.95 -4.92 -1.21
CA ARG A 85 -17.86 -5.72 -2.05
C ARG A 85 -18.46 -6.89 -1.29
N GLN A 86 -17.65 -7.64 -0.54
CA GLN A 86 -18.11 -8.82 0.21
C GLN A 86 -19.03 -8.45 1.39
N ARG A 87 -18.96 -7.22 1.88
CA ARG A 87 -19.78 -6.70 2.98
C ARG A 87 -20.93 -5.81 2.53
N GLY A 88 -21.10 -5.61 1.22
CA GLY A 88 -22.15 -4.77 0.65
C GLY A 88 -21.97 -3.28 0.92
N PHE A 89 -20.74 -2.83 1.17
CA PHE A 89 -20.44 -1.40 1.29
C PHE A 89 -20.23 -0.78 -0.09
N GLU A 90 -20.68 0.47 -0.23
CA GLU A 90 -20.49 1.25 -1.45
C GLU A 90 -19.04 1.75 -1.55
N LEU A 91 -18.47 1.63 -2.76
CA LEU A 91 -17.22 2.31 -3.07
C LEU A 91 -17.54 3.74 -3.48
N TRP A 92 -17.14 4.68 -2.63
CA TRP A 92 -17.33 6.10 -2.91
C TRP A 92 -16.49 6.56 -4.10
N GLN A 93 -17.10 7.42 -4.91
CA GLN A 93 -16.37 8.09 -5.98
C GLN A 93 -15.43 9.13 -5.37
N LYS A 94 -14.27 9.32 -5.97
CA LYS A 94 -13.22 10.20 -5.45
C LYS A 94 -13.70 11.64 -5.18
N ASP A 95 -14.68 12.10 -5.96
CA ASP A 95 -15.24 13.45 -5.86
C ASP A 95 -16.61 13.49 -5.14
N SER A 96 -16.98 12.42 -4.43
CA SER A 96 -18.21 12.39 -3.64
C SER A 96 -18.03 13.13 -2.31
N LYS A 97 -19.13 13.44 -1.61
CA LYS A 97 -19.09 14.17 -0.34
C LYS A 97 -18.47 13.34 0.80
N GLU A 98 -18.48 12.04 0.63
CA GLU A 98 -18.04 11.04 1.59
C GLU A 98 -16.53 10.76 1.49
N ALA A 99 -15.89 11.08 0.36
CA ALA A 99 -14.48 10.82 0.06
C ALA A 99 -13.49 11.84 0.65
#